data_AF-A0A6N8EN50-F1
#
_entry.id   AF-A0A6N8EN50-F1
#
_cell.length_a   1.000
_cell.length_b   1.000
_cell.length_c   1.000
_cell.angle_alpha   90.00
_cell.angle_beta   90.00
_cell.angle_gamma   90.00
#
_symmetry.space_group_name_H-M   'P 1'
#
loop_
_entity.id
_entity.type
_entity.pdbx_description
1 polymer ?
#
loop_
_entity_poly.entity_id
_entity_poly.type
_entity_poly.pdbx_seq_one_letter_code
_entity_poly.pdbx_strand_id
1 'polypeptide(L)'
;MAGPGSDEGGAPHKPVVFLRHDGRFPRHPALYHAVASALLPKRMAGKGAPAACAFSLKRLWKERALITMRKITERQIALLGLLYINSLTFLQTFSSMADVARQHAAISFVFGCGVCVLSLWLLSAVLKRFPDKNLMQAVVERFPGSGRVLLGMYLLFFLFIAARDIRILADFTNSVLLNRTPILILGIMITATAVYISQGGIRAFLGLSEIYVPIMISVLTAVSVIMLRNIHIKYMVPYFSFDWIGIAKGAWYAVPYLGEIIALPLVISGKYYRPAGVLAGLIATSALLLGTLLMTELVMGVPLTGKLTHSGYELIRQLQITDFMDRFDLLVVGLWYPTALGKIGFDIYVLCYLMQMVVPKLSGRLMTAPAGALAFVCSIWFFKNALQQFNFNYVWPLVALIFELVLPIVLFAALWPRKVKPKSG
;
A
#
# COMPACT_ATOMS: atom_id res chain seq x y z
N MET A 1 -33.25 -61.83 15.01
CA MET A 1 -32.81 -62.40 16.30
C MET A 1 -31.97 -61.32 16.97
N ALA A 2 -32.60 -60.40 17.68
CA ALA A 2 -32.82 -60.43 19.13
C ALA A 2 -31.51 -60.24 19.91
N GLY A 3 -31.38 -59.07 20.58
CA GLY A 3 -30.53 -58.89 21.77
C GLY A 3 -31.07 -59.70 22.96
N PRO A 4 -30.63 -59.48 24.23
CA PRO A 4 -30.69 -58.18 24.91
C PRO A 4 -29.48 -57.93 25.88
N GLY A 5 -29.23 -56.72 26.39
CA GLY A 5 -29.85 -56.06 27.56
C GLY A 5 -28.73 -55.74 28.56
N SER A 6 -28.69 -54.70 29.39
CA SER A 6 -29.69 -53.76 29.94
C SER A 6 -28.90 -52.72 30.78
N ASP A 7 -29.13 -51.40 30.63
CA ASP A 7 -29.86 -50.49 31.57
C ASP A 7 -28.93 -49.80 32.58
N GLU A 8 -29.09 -48.56 33.07
CA GLU A 8 -30.19 -47.57 33.18
C GLU A 8 -29.53 -46.21 33.63
N GLY A 9 -30.07 -44.99 33.58
CA GLY A 9 -31.40 -44.42 33.29
C GLY A 9 -31.23 -42.92 32.88
N GLY A 10 -32.21 -42.10 32.50
CA GLY A 10 -33.66 -42.01 32.74
C GLY A 10 -33.98 -40.54 33.09
N ALA A 11 -34.17 -39.63 32.10
CA ALA A 11 -35.44 -39.01 31.64
C ALA A 11 -35.97 -37.83 32.53
N PRO A 12 -36.85 -36.88 32.08
CA PRO A 12 -37.68 -36.88 30.84
C PRO A 12 -37.83 -35.54 30.05
N HIS A 13 -38.40 -35.68 28.85
CA HIS A 13 -39.05 -34.73 27.92
C HIS A 13 -40.25 -33.97 28.58
N LYS A 14 -40.75 -32.76 28.21
CA LYS A 14 -41.21 -32.07 26.96
C LYS A 14 -41.83 -30.69 27.44
N PRO A 15 -42.42 -29.75 26.64
CA PRO A 15 -42.73 -29.70 25.20
C PRO A 15 -42.36 -28.37 24.48
N VAL A 16 -42.60 -28.34 23.17
CA VAL A 16 -42.57 -27.17 22.27
C VAL A 16 -43.85 -26.34 22.44
N VAL A 17 -43.73 -25.00 22.54
CA VAL A 17 -44.83 -24.03 22.36
C VAL A 17 -44.32 -22.83 21.54
N PHE A 18 -44.96 -22.58 20.40
CA PHE A 18 -44.87 -21.33 19.63
C PHE A 18 -45.53 -20.18 20.41
N LEU A 19 -44.96 -18.96 20.39
CA LEU A 19 -45.68 -17.67 20.23
C LEU A 19 -44.73 -16.44 20.26
N ARG A 20 -44.77 -15.69 19.13
CA ARG A 20 -44.71 -14.21 18.93
C ARG A 20 -43.58 -13.32 19.49
N HIS A 21 -42.96 -12.61 18.53
CA HIS A 21 -42.71 -11.16 18.48
C HIS A 21 -42.60 -10.40 19.82
N ASP A 22 -41.38 -9.94 20.14
CA ASP A 22 -41.13 -8.51 20.37
C ASP A 22 -39.63 -8.20 20.43
N GLY A 23 -39.20 -7.28 19.58
CA GLY A 23 -37.84 -6.77 19.57
C GLY A 23 -37.60 -5.82 20.72
N ARG A 24 -36.60 -6.13 21.57
CA ARG A 24 -35.83 -5.16 22.38
C ARG A 24 -34.66 -5.87 23.09
N PHE A 25 -33.43 -5.59 22.64
CA PHE A 25 -32.22 -5.87 23.43
C PHE A 25 -32.06 -4.79 24.52
N PRO A 26 -31.66 -5.14 25.77
CA PRO A 26 -31.49 -4.14 26.82
C PRO A 26 -30.19 -3.37 26.63
N ARG A 27 -30.30 -2.04 26.56
CA ARG A 27 -29.17 -1.09 26.63
C ARG A 27 -28.79 -0.87 28.09
N HIS A 28 -27.63 -1.35 28.53
CA HIS A 28 -27.06 -0.94 29.82
C HIS A 28 -26.01 0.18 29.62
N PRO A 29 -26.23 1.41 30.13
CA PRO A 29 -25.33 2.56 29.94
C PRO A 29 -24.05 2.54 30.81
N ALA A 30 -23.84 1.50 31.62
CA ALA A 30 -22.85 1.52 32.70
C ALA A 30 -21.39 1.34 32.23
N LEU A 31 -21.14 0.65 31.10
CA LEU A 31 -19.78 0.41 30.62
C LEU A 31 -19.13 1.62 29.94
N TYR A 32 -19.93 2.52 29.35
CA TYR A 32 -19.41 3.73 28.70
C TYR A 32 -18.94 4.79 29.70
N HIS A 33 -19.56 4.85 30.89
CA HIS A 33 -19.17 5.79 31.93
C HIS A 33 -17.86 5.43 32.65
N ALA A 34 -17.52 4.14 32.73
CA ALA A 34 -16.31 3.67 33.41
C ALA A 34 -15.03 3.91 32.59
N VAL A 35 -15.11 3.85 31.26
CA VAL A 35 -13.96 4.11 30.37
C VAL A 35 -13.74 5.61 30.15
N ALA A 36 -14.82 6.41 30.16
CA ALA A 36 -14.74 7.87 29.99
C ALA A 36 -14.17 8.59 31.22
N SER A 37 -14.35 8.05 32.44
CA SER A 37 -13.87 8.67 33.68
C SER A 37 -12.38 8.41 33.98
N ALA A 38 -11.77 7.40 33.36
CA ALA A 38 -10.37 7.03 33.56
C ALA A 38 -9.36 7.85 32.72
N LEU A 39 -9.83 8.62 31.72
CA LEU A 39 -8.97 9.34 30.76
C LEU A 39 -9.08 10.87 30.81
N LEU A 40 -9.82 11.44 31.76
CA LEU A 40 -10.03 12.89 31.85
C LEU A 40 -9.28 13.50 33.04
N PRO A 41 -8.50 14.59 32.84
CA PRO A 41 -8.04 15.43 33.95
C PRO A 41 -9.26 16.03 34.66
N LYS A 42 -9.36 15.84 35.98
CA LYS A 42 -10.50 16.23 36.85
C LYS A 42 -10.89 17.72 36.87
N ARG A 43 -10.38 18.58 35.99
CA ARG A 43 -10.50 20.04 36.12
C ARG A 43 -11.56 20.73 35.25
N MET A 44 -12.38 20.00 34.49
CA MET A 44 -13.43 20.65 33.66
C MET A 44 -14.75 19.86 33.63
N ALA A 45 -15.35 19.65 34.80
CA ALA A 45 -16.75 19.24 34.90
C ALA A 45 -17.62 20.49 35.10
N GLY A 46 -17.99 21.16 34.00
CA GLY A 46 -18.85 22.33 34.06
C GLY A 46 -19.25 22.86 32.68
N LYS A 47 -20.38 22.34 32.16
CA LYS A 47 -21.25 22.87 31.08
C LYS A 47 -20.65 23.00 29.65
N GLY A 48 -21.28 22.31 28.68
CA GLY A 48 -21.21 22.65 27.25
C GLY A 48 -20.18 21.94 26.34
N ALA A 49 -19.81 20.68 26.61
CA ALA A 49 -18.56 20.09 26.11
C ALA A 49 -18.54 19.21 24.82
N PRO A 50 -19.53 19.13 23.90
CA PRO A 50 -19.30 18.37 22.66
C PRO A 50 -18.45 19.15 21.63
N ALA A 51 -18.73 20.44 21.42
CA ALA A 51 -18.03 21.25 20.40
C ALA A 51 -16.63 21.69 20.84
N ALA A 52 -16.47 22.08 22.11
CA ALA A 52 -15.17 22.49 22.67
C ALA A 52 -14.18 21.32 22.78
N CYS A 53 -14.67 20.11 23.07
CA CYS A 53 -13.83 18.90 23.14
C CYS A 53 -13.34 18.47 21.74
N ALA A 54 -14.21 18.50 20.73
CA ALA A 54 -13.81 18.24 19.33
C ALA A 54 -12.83 19.30 18.78
N PHE A 55 -13.00 20.57 19.19
CA PHE A 55 -12.10 21.67 18.82
C PHE A 55 -10.73 21.57 19.50
N SER A 56 -10.70 21.21 20.80
CA SER A 56 -9.47 20.97 21.57
C SER A 56 -8.68 19.78 21.03
N LEU A 57 -9.35 18.68 20.69
CA LEU A 57 -8.73 17.50 20.05
C LEU A 57 -8.14 17.83 18.67
N LYS A 58 -8.85 18.61 17.83
CA LYS A 58 -8.32 19.07 16.52
C LYS A 58 -7.07 19.93 16.68
N ARG A 59 -7.05 20.84 17.66
CA ARG A 59 -5.91 21.73 17.92
C ARG A 59 -4.70 20.98 18.46
N LEU A 60 -4.90 20.09 19.43
CA LEU A 60 -3.86 19.20 19.98
C LEU A 60 -3.30 18.25 18.92
N TRP A 61 -4.12 17.78 17.97
CA TRP A 61 -3.66 17.00 16.83
C TRP A 61 -2.86 17.82 15.82
N LYS A 62 -3.28 19.05 15.53
CA LYS A 62 -2.54 19.95 14.63
C LYS A 62 -1.19 20.35 15.22
N GLU A 63 -1.15 20.66 16.52
CA GLU A 63 0.07 20.98 17.25
C GLU A 63 0.97 19.75 17.42
N ARG A 64 0.44 18.56 17.74
CA ARG A 64 1.23 17.31 17.69
C ARG A 64 1.71 17.04 16.25
N ALA A 65 0.88 16.99 15.23
CA ALA A 65 1.33 16.78 13.85
C ALA A 65 2.45 17.75 13.43
N LEU A 66 2.37 19.03 13.79
CA LEU A 66 3.39 20.04 13.50
C LEU A 66 4.70 19.88 14.31
N ILE A 67 4.63 19.63 15.62
CA ILE A 67 5.81 19.41 16.47
C ILE A 67 6.54 18.12 16.08
N THR A 68 5.80 17.17 15.52
CA THR A 68 6.16 15.76 15.45
C THR A 68 6.56 15.40 13.99
N MET A 69 6.35 16.29 13.01
CA MET A 69 7.09 16.29 11.72
C MET A 69 8.55 16.80 11.87
N ARG A 70 8.88 17.51 12.96
CA ARG A 70 10.21 18.11 13.22
C ARG A 70 11.39 17.13 13.41
N LYS A 71 11.14 15.82 13.46
CA LYS A 71 12.14 14.78 13.78
C LYS A 71 12.07 13.55 12.85
N ILE A 72 11.70 13.72 11.58
CA ILE A 72 11.77 12.60 10.62
C ILE A 72 13.21 12.49 10.11
N THR A 73 13.84 11.33 10.29
CA THR A 73 15.20 11.08 9.81
C THR A 73 15.20 10.64 8.36
N GLU A 74 16.33 10.82 7.67
CA GLU A 74 16.50 10.37 6.30
C GLU A 74 16.33 8.85 6.17
N ARG A 75 16.86 8.09 7.13
CA ARG A 75 16.67 6.63 7.23
C ARG A 75 15.19 6.25 7.28
N GLN A 76 14.40 6.94 8.09
CA GLN A 76 12.96 6.64 8.23
C GLN A 76 12.20 6.88 6.92
N ILE A 77 12.59 7.89 6.14
CA ILE A 77 12.00 8.14 4.82
C ILE A 77 12.39 7.04 3.83
N ALA A 78 13.65 6.60 3.85
CA ALA A 78 14.13 5.50 3.01
C ALA A 78 13.39 4.19 3.31
N LEU A 79 13.26 3.84 4.60
CA LEU A 79 12.53 2.65 5.04
C LEU A 79 11.04 2.72 4.66
N LEU A 80 10.41 3.88 4.81
CA LEU A 80 9.02 4.07 4.39
C LEU A 80 8.84 3.85 2.89
N GLY A 81 9.71 4.43 2.06
CA GLY A 81 9.71 4.21 0.61
C GLY A 81 9.90 2.73 0.26
N LEU A 82 10.79 2.04 0.99
CA LEU A 82 11.05 0.62 0.78
C LEU A 82 9.84 -0.24 1.13
N LEU A 83 9.23 -0.03 2.30
CA LEU A 83 7.99 -0.73 2.67
C LEU A 83 6.90 -0.50 1.61
N TYR A 84 6.71 0.75 1.20
CA TYR A 84 5.62 1.12 0.31
C TYR A 84 5.74 0.48 -1.07
N ILE A 85 6.93 0.54 -1.69
CA ILE A 85 7.15 0.00 -3.03
C ILE A 85 7.29 -1.52 -3.00
N ASN A 86 8.01 -2.10 -2.02
CA ASN A 86 8.33 -3.53 -2.03
C ASN A 86 7.10 -4.43 -1.90
N SER A 87 6.04 -3.95 -1.22
CA SER A 87 4.90 -4.75 -0.78
C SER A 87 4.21 -5.53 -1.91
N LEU A 88 3.38 -4.89 -2.74
CA LEU A 88 2.60 -5.58 -3.79
C LEU A 88 3.36 -5.72 -5.12
N THR A 89 4.43 -4.96 -5.31
CA THR A 89 5.24 -4.99 -6.54
C THR A 89 5.84 -6.37 -6.77
N PHE A 90 6.33 -7.02 -5.71
CA PHE A 90 6.85 -8.38 -5.73
C PHE A 90 5.84 -9.42 -6.26
N LEU A 91 4.55 -9.25 -5.95
CA LEU A 91 3.51 -10.20 -6.37
C LEU A 91 3.08 -10.08 -7.84
N GLN A 92 3.20 -8.89 -8.45
CA GLN A 92 2.55 -8.59 -9.72
C GLN A 92 3.53 -8.35 -10.87
N THR A 93 4.66 -7.69 -10.60
CA THR A 93 5.54 -7.21 -11.67
C THR A 93 6.36 -8.33 -12.30
N PHE A 94 6.78 -9.33 -11.53
CA PHE A 94 7.72 -10.36 -12.01
C PHE A 94 7.15 -11.13 -13.20
N SER A 95 5.90 -11.56 -13.09
CA SER A 95 5.19 -12.27 -14.15
C SER A 95 5.05 -11.44 -15.41
N SER A 96 4.54 -10.21 -15.25
CA SER A 96 4.25 -9.31 -16.37
C SER A 96 5.52 -8.94 -17.16
N MET A 97 6.64 -8.76 -16.46
CA MET A 97 7.91 -8.44 -17.12
C MET A 97 8.56 -9.65 -17.77
N ALA A 98 8.58 -10.81 -17.10
CA ALA A 98 9.15 -12.03 -17.67
C ALA A 98 8.38 -12.53 -18.89
N ASP A 99 7.07 -12.29 -18.95
CA ASP A 99 6.25 -12.65 -20.12
C ASP A 99 6.69 -11.88 -21.39
N VAL A 100 6.95 -10.57 -21.26
CA VAL A 100 7.29 -9.71 -22.42
C VAL A 100 8.79 -9.55 -22.67
N ALA A 101 9.60 -9.46 -21.62
CA ALA A 101 11.03 -9.21 -21.71
C ALA A 101 11.86 -10.50 -21.57
N ARG A 102 11.22 -11.63 -21.22
CA ARG A 102 11.87 -12.93 -21.05
C ARG A 102 13.08 -12.82 -20.14
N GLN A 103 14.25 -13.34 -20.55
CA GLN A 103 15.49 -13.33 -19.78
C GLN A 103 15.99 -11.91 -19.41
N HIS A 104 15.44 -10.86 -20.05
CA HIS A 104 15.85 -9.46 -19.87
C HIS A 104 14.89 -8.68 -18.97
N ALA A 105 14.03 -9.35 -18.21
CA ALA A 105 13.12 -8.71 -17.25
C ALA A 105 13.88 -7.87 -16.22
N ALA A 106 15.04 -8.33 -15.74
CA ALA A 106 15.89 -7.55 -14.83
C ALA A 106 16.38 -6.22 -15.44
N ILE A 107 16.78 -6.23 -16.72
CA ILE A 107 17.20 -5.01 -17.44
C ILE A 107 16.02 -4.04 -17.54
N SER A 108 14.84 -4.57 -17.87
CA SER A 108 13.59 -3.82 -17.92
C SER A 108 13.28 -3.10 -16.60
N PHE A 109 13.53 -3.77 -15.47
CA PHE A 109 13.37 -3.21 -14.13
C PHE A 109 14.30 -2.01 -13.90
N VAL A 110 15.55 -2.10 -14.35
CA VAL A 110 16.53 -0.99 -14.25
C VAL A 110 16.07 0.22 -15.04
N PHE A 111 15.57 0.03 -16.27
CA PHE A 111 14.99 1.11 -17.07
C PHE A 111 13.78 1.76 -16.37
N GLY A 112 12.87 0.95 -15.81
CA GLY A 112 11.73 1.44 -15.05
C GLY A 112 12.15 2.25 -13.81
N CYS A 113 13.17 1.79 -13.08
CA CYS A 113 13.76 2.52 -11.96
C CYS A 113 14.34 3.88 -12.42
N GLY A 114 15.05 3.91 -13.55
CA GLY A 114 15.59 5.16 -14.11
C GLY A 114 14.53 6.22 -14.38
N VAL A 115 13.36 5.83 -14.91
CA VAL A 115 12.21 6.73 -15.11
C VAL A 115 11.69 7.28 -13.79
N CYS A 116 11.60 6.44 -12.76
CA CYS A 116 11.14 6.84 -11.42
C CYS A 116 12.16 7.76 -10.72
N VAL A 117 13.46 7.53 -10.92
CA VAL A 117 14.53 8.42 -10.43
C VAL A 117 14.40 9.81 -11.06
N LEU A 118 14.17 9.89 -12.38
CA LEU A 118 13.95 11.16 -13.07
C LEU A 118 12.74 11.90 -12.51
N SER A 119 11.62 11.20 -12.33
CA SER A 119 10.40 11.75 -11.73
C SER A 119 10.66 12.31 -10.32
N LEU A 120 11.29 11.52 -9.45
CA LEU A 120 11.64 11.95 -8.10
C LEU A 120 12.57 13.15 -8.10
N TRP A 121 13.55 13.19 -9.00
CA TRP A 121 14.44 14.33 -9.14
C TRP A 121 13.66 15.61 -9.50
N LEU A 122 12.73 15.54 -10.46
CA LEU A 122 11.87 16.66 -10.85
C LEU A 122 11.03 17.17 -9.66
N LEU A 123 10.34 16.27 -8.97
CA LEU A 123 9.51 16.62 -7.81
C LEU A 123 10.32 17.17 -6.64
N SER A 124 11.48 16.58 -6.38
CA SER A 124 12.41 17.04 -5.34
C SER A 124 12.94 18.43 -5.63
N ALA A 125 13.25 18.73 -6.90
CA ALA A 125 13.70 20.04 -7.33
C ALA A 125 12.59 21.11 -7.21
N VAL A 126 11.32 20.73 -7.40
CA VAL A 126 10.17 21.59 -7.11
C VAL A 126 10.03 21.84 -5.61
N LEU A 127 10.02 20.79 -4.78
CA LEU A 127 9.83 20.90 -3.33
C LEU A 127 10.89 21.74 -2.62
N LYS A 128 12.15 21.68 -3.08
CA LYS A 128 13.23 22.54 -2.57
C LYS A 128 12.93 24.03 -2.69
N ARG A 129 12.09 24.43 -3.64
CA ARG A 129 11.68 25.84 -3.86
C ARG A 129 10.56 26.28 -2.90
N PHE A 130 9.85 25.34 -2.30
CA PHE A 130 8.69 25.58 -1.42
C PHE A 130 8.86 24.86 -0.08
N PRO A 131 9.84 25.23 0.75
CA PRO A 131 10.18 24.50 1.96
C PRO A 131 9.01 24.38 2.94
N ASP A 132 8.19 25.42 3.12
CA ASP A 132 7.10 25.39 4.11
C ASP A 132 5.81 24.73 3.61
N LYS A 133 5.78 24.21 2.37
CA LYS A 133 4.57 23.70 1.72
C LYS A 133 4.77 22.26 1.24
N ASN A 134 3.66 21.55 1.05
CA ASN A 134 3.65 20.29 0.30
C ASN A 134 3.48 20.57 -1.18
N LEU A 135 3.80 19.59 -2.03
CA LEU A 135 3.74 19.75 -3.50
C LEU A 135 2.37 20.28 -3.96
N MET A 136 1.28 19.64 -3.52
CA MET A 136 -0.07 20.06 -3.92
C MET A 136 -0.50 21.41 -3.35
N GLN A 137 -0.03 21.78 -2.17
CA GLN A 137 -0.27 23.11 -1.62
C GLN A 137 0.43 24.19 -2.45
N ALA A 138 1.69 23.95 -2.83
CA ALA A 138 2.44 24.87 -3.69
C ALA A 138 1.75 25.06 -5.06
N VAL A 139 1.21 23.98 -5.63
CA VAL A 139 0.50 24.04 -6.91
C VAL A 139 -0.83 24.80 -6.81
N VAL A 140 -1.66 24.49 -5.81
CA VAL A 140 -2.97 25.15 -5.63
C VAL A 140 -2.79 26.64 -5.34
N GLU A 141 -1.79 27.04 -4.57
CA GLU A 141 -1.54 28.45 -4.30
C GLU A 141 -1.03 29.21 -5.53
N ARG A 142 -0.18 28.58 -6.35
CA ARG A 142 0.32 29.20 -7.58
C ARG A 142 -0.76 29.26 -8.67
N PHE A 143 -1.60 28.24 -8.75
CA PHE A 143 -2.63 28.06 -9.76
C PHE A 143 -3.96 27.63 -9.11
N PRO A 144 -4.77 28.55 -8.59
CA PRO A 144 -5.95 28.22 -7.78
C PRO A 144 -7.06 27.47 -8.53
N GLY A 145 -7.16 27.66 -9.86
CA GLY A 145 -8.09 26.91 -10.71
C GLY A 145 -7.55 25.54 -11.09
N SER A 146 -6.55 25.50 -11.98
CA SER A 146 -5.97 24.26 -12.50
C SER A 146 -5.31 23.39 -11.42
N GLY A 147 -4.77 23.99 -10.35
CA GLY A 147 -4.22 23.26 -9.21
C GLY A 147 -5.27 22.50 -8.41
N ARG A 148 -6.51 23.03 -8.29
CA ARG A 148 -7.63 22.29 -7.67
C ARG A 148 -8.11 21.14 -8.54
N VAL A 149 -8.14 21.33 -9.86
CA VAL A 149 -8.45 20.25 -10.81
C VAL A 149 -7.39 19.14 -10.67
N LEU A 150 -6.11 19.50 -10.66
CA LEU A 150 -5.02 18.55 -10.47
C LEU A 150 -5.11 17.82 -9.13
N LEU A 151 -5.49 18.51 -8.06
CA LEU A 151 -5.75 17.89 -6.76
C LEU A 151 -6.89 16.87 -6.82
N GLY A 152 -7.97 17.17 -7.53
CA GLY A 152 -9.04 16.22 -7.83
C GLY A 152 -8.56 15.01 -8.62
N MET A 153 -7.68 15.21 -9.61
CA MET A 153 -7.09 14.11 -10.38
C MET A 153 -6.22 13.19 -9.52
N TYR A 154 -5.35 13.74 -8.65
CA TYR A 154 -4.57 12.93 -7.71
C TYR A 154 -5.44 12.21 -6.69
N LEU A 155 -6.56 12.80 -6.25
CA LEU A 155 -7.53 12.11 -5.39
C LEU A 155 -8.09 10.87 -6.06
N LEU A 156 -8.54 10.99 -7.32
CA LEU A 156 -9.06 9.85 -8.07
C LEU A 156 -7.97 8.81 -8.34
N PHE A 157 -6.74 9.25 -8.61
CA PHE A 157 -5.59 8.37 -8.81
C PHE A 157 -5.30 7.51 -7.57
N PHE A 158 -5.18 8.12 -6.38
CA PHE A 158 -4.94 7.36 -5.14
C PHE A 158 -6.15 6.54 -4.69
N LEU A 159 -7.38 6.97 -4.98
CA LEU A 159 -8.57 6.14 -4.77
C LEU A 159 -8.51 4.88 -5.64
N PHE A 160 -8.11 5.03 -6.90
CA PHE A 160 -7.95 3.89 -7.81
C PHE A 160 -6.84 2.94 -7.34
N ILE A 161 -5.68 3.45 -6.94
CA ILE A 161 -4.58 2.63 -6.40
C ILE A 161 -5.06 1.85 -5.17
N ALA A 162 -5.70 2.52 -4.20
CA ALA A 162 -6.22 1.86 -3.01
C ALA A 162 -7.24 0.76 -3.36
N ALA A 163 -8.16 1.04 -4.28
CA ALA A 163 -9.14 0.05 -4.74
C ALA A 163 -8.48 -1.15 -5.45
N ARG A 164 -7.51 -0.90 -6.34
CA ARG A 164 -6.72 -1.92 -7.03
C ARG A 164 -5.98 -2.80 -6.03
N ASP A 165 -5.34 -2.20 -5.03
CA ASP A 165 -4.50 -2.92 -4.07
C ASP A 165 -5.33 -3.74 -3.06
N ILE A 166 -6.51 -3.24 -2.66
CA ILE A 166 -7.50 -4.03 -1.93
C ILE A 166 -7.92 -5.25 -2.76
N ARG A 167 -8.19 -5.07 -4.07
CA ARG A 167 -8.58 -6.17 -4.95
C ARG A 167 -7.46 -7.20 -5.10
N ILE A 168 -6.24 -6.76 -5.40
CA ILE A 168 -5.05 -7.63 -5.53
C ILE A 168 -4.87 -8.48 -4.27
N LEU A 169 -4.88 -7.86 -3.09
CA LEU A 169 -4.64 -8.58 -1.85
C LEU A 169 -5.80 -9.53 -1.51
N ALA A 170 -7.05 -9.15 -1.80
CA ALA A 170 -8.20 -10.00 -1.58
C ALA A 170 -8.20 -11.23 -2.52
N ASP A 171 -7.86 -11.04 -3.80
CA ASP A 171 -7.78 -12.13 -4.78
C ASP A 171 -6.60 -13.07 -4.46
N PHE A 172 -5.46 -12.54 -4.03
CA PHE A 172 -4.33 -13.33 -3.54
C PHE A 172 -4.74 -14.16 -2.31
N THR A 173 -5.35 -13.54 -1.30
CA THR A 173 -5.81 -14.22 -0.10
C THR A 173 -6.86 -15.28 -0.41
N ASN A 174 -7.79 -15.01 -1.32
CA ASN A 174 -8.77 -16.01 -1.74
C ASN A 174 -8.09 -17.17 -2.46
N SER A 175 -7.21 -16.90 -3.43
CA SER A 175 -6.63 -17.95 -4.27
C SER A 175 -5.61 -18.83 -3.53
N VAL A 176 -4.87 -18.25 -2.58
CA VAL A 176 -3.71 -18.89 -1.93
C VAL A 176 -4.01 -19.32 -0.49
N LEU A 177 -4.67 -18.46 0.29
CA LEU A 177 -4.78 -18.66 1.75
C LEU A 177 -6.15 -19.23 2.15
N LEU A 178 -7.23 -18.58 1.75
CA LEU A 178 -8.61 -18.83 2.18
C LEU A 178 -9.56 -18.95 0.96
N ASN A 179 -9.43 -20.05 0.22
CA ASN A 179 -10.21 -20.31 -1.01
C ASN A 179 -11.72 -20.50 -0.83
N ARG A 180 -12.18 -20.82 0.38
CA ARG A 180 -13.60 -20.95 0.69
C ARG A 180 -14.26 -19.65 1.15
N THR A 181 -13.48 -18.61 1.44
CA THR A 181 -14.02 -17.36 1.99
C THR A 181 -14.45 -16.42 0.86
N PRO A 182 -15.70 -15.93 0.85
CA PRO A 182 -16.15 -14.97 -0.14
C PRO A 182 -15.26 -13.72 -0.21
N ILE A 183 -14.96 -13.27 -1.43
CA ILE A 183 -14.09 -12.12 -1.69
C ILE A 183 -14.55 -10.84 -0.98
N LEU A 184 -15.87 -10.68 -0.80
CA LEU A 184 -16.46 -9.55 -0.07
C LEU A 184 -16.02 -9.52 1.40
N ILE A 185 -16.00 -10.67 2.06
CA ILE A 185 -15.59 -10.78 3.47
C ILE A 185 -14.10 -10.46 3.60
N LEU A 186 -13.27 -11.02 2.70
CA LEU A 186 -11.83 -10.75 2.68
C LEU A 186 -11.55 -9.26 2.45
N GLY A 187 -12.21 -8.65 1.46
CA GLY A 187 -12.05 -7.22 1.17
C GLY A 187 -12.49 -6.32 2.33
N ILE A 188 -13.56 -6.66 3.05
CA ILE A 188 -13.97 -5.93 4.27
C ILE A 188 -12.90 -6.03 5.36
N MET A 189 -12.36 -7.22 5.62
CA MET A 189 -11.33 -7.43 6.65
C MET A 189 -10.02 -6.69 6.32
N ILE A 190 -9.58 -6.78 5.06
CA ILE A 190 -8.40 -6.06 4.56
C ILE A 190 -8.62 -4.55 4.71
N THR A 191 -9.76 -4.04 4.25
CA THR A 191 -10.08 -2.61 4.29
C THR A 191 -10.20 -2.10 5.72
N ALA A 192 -10.89 -2.83 6.60
CA ALA A 192 -11.03 -2.45 8.02
C ALA A 192 -9.66 -2.33 8.70
N THR A 193 -8.75 -3.26 8.40
CA THR A 193 -7.39 -3.26 8.94
C THR A 193 -6.56 -2.10 8.37
N ALA A 194 -6.63 -1.87 7.07
CA ALA A 194 -5.95 -0.74 6.41
C ALA A 194 -6.46 0.62 6.93
N VAL A 195 -7.77 0.75 7.13
CA VAL A 195 -8.38 1.93 7.76
C VAL A 195 -7.83 2.13 9.17
N TYR A 196 -7.78 1.07 9.99
CA TYR A 196 -7.21 1.15 11.34
C TYR A 196 -5.75 1.64 11.34
N ILE A 197 -4.91 1.09 10.45
CA ILE A 197 -3.51 1.52 10.28
C ILE A 197 -3.44 2.99 9.86
N SER A 198 -4.25 3.40 8.88
CA SER A 198 -4.26 4.77 8.35
C SER A 198 -4.59 5.84 9.40
N GLN A 199 -5.38 5.50 10.43
CA GLN A 199 -5.71 6.41 11.53
C GLN A 199 -4.52 6.76 12.41
N GLY A 200 -3.46 5.93 12.40
CA GLY A 200 -2.20 6.21 13.10
C GLY A 200 -1.38 7.33 12.45
N GLY A 201 -1.71 7.70 11.20
CA GLY A 201 -1.03 8.75 10.44
C GLY A 201 0.42 8.41 10.09
N ILE A 202 1.18 9.39 9.60
CA ILE A 202 2.54 9.19 9.07
C ILE A 202 3.48 8.46 10.05
N ARG A 203 3.33 8.67 11.36
CA ARG A 203 4.21 8.06 12.37
C ARG A 203 3.98 6.58 12.58
N ALA A 204 2.75 6.12 12.44
CA ALA A 204 2.47 4.69 12.43
C ALA A 204 3.20 4.03 11.26
N PHE A 205 3.20 4.66 10.08
CA PHE A 205 3.94 4.14 8.92
C PHE A 205 5.45 4.16 9.09
N LEU A 206 6.03 5.22 9.69
CA LEU A 206 7.46 5.24 9.99
C LEU A 206 7.82 4.11 10.97
N GLY A 207 7.05 3.92 12.04
CA GLY A 207 7.27 2.82 12.99
C GLY A 207 7.07 1.42 12.37
N LEU A 208 6.04 1.26 11.54
CA LEU A 208 5.82 0.02 10.77
C LEU A 208 7.00 -0.26 9.84
N SER A 209 7.53 0.77 9.17
CA SER A 209 8.69 0.62 8.28
C SER A 209 9.96 0.23 9.03
N GLU A 210 10.18 0.74 10.25
CA GLU A 210 11.35 0.38 11.06
C GLU A 210 11.31 -1.07 11.54
N ILE A 211 10.12 -1.66 11.70
CA ILE A 211 9.96 -3.05 12.15
C ILE A 211 9.93 -4.01 10.94
N TYR A 212 9.06 -3.75 9.97
CA TYR A 212 8.77 -4.71 8.91
C TYR A 212 9.79 -4.70 7.77
N VAL A 213 10.50 -3.61 7.53
CA VAL A 213 11.53 -3.59 6.46
C VAL A 213 12.72 -4.50 6.80
N PRO A 214 13.32 -4.45 8.01
CA PRO A 214 14.38 -5.40 8.38
C PRO A 214 13.93 -6.86 8.33
N ILE A 215 12.69 -7.13 8.75
CA ILE A 215 12.08 -8.47 8.66
C ILE A 215 11.99 -8.89 7.19
N MET A 216 11.46 -8.04 6.32
CA MET A 216 11.34 -8.32 4.90
C MET A 216 12.68 -8.58 4.23
N ILE A 217 13.68 -7.73 4.48
CA ILE A 217 15.03 -7.90 3.93
C ILE A 217 15.62 -9.23 4.40
N SER A 218 15.49 -9.53 5.70
CA SER A 218 15.98 -10.80 6.27
C SER A 218 15.31 -12.00 5.60
N VAL A 219 13.99 -11.96 5.43
CA VAL A 219 13.21 -13.03 4.81
C VAL A 219 13.58 -13.21 3.35
N LEU A 220 13.56 -12.15 2.55
CA LEU A 220 13.90 -12.23 1.12
C LEU A 220 15.36 -12.66 0.90
N THR A 221 16.27 -12.23 1.78
CA THR A 221 17.67 -12.66 1.75
C THR A 221 17.80 -14.14 2.11
N ALA A 222 17.12 -14.60 3.17
CA ALA A 222 17.12 -16.01 3.57
C ALA A 222 16.56 -16.90 2.45
N VAL A 223 15.43 -16.53 1.84
CA VAL A 223 14.87 -17.24 0.68
C VAL A 223 15.89 -17.30 -0.46
N SER A 224 16.53 -16.16 -0.79
CA SER A 224 17.52 -16.11 -1.86
C SER A 224 18.74 -17.00 -1.57
N VAL A 225 19.24 -17.02 -0.33
CA VAL A 225 20.39 -17.85 0.09
C VAL A 225 20.06 -19.33 0.04
N ILE A 226 18.89 -19.74 0.53
CA ILE A 226 18.44 -21.15 0.47
C ILE A 226 18.31 -21.60 -0.99
N MET A 227 17.78 -20.73 -1.84
CA MET A 227 17.57 -21.01 -3.26
C MET A 227 18.86 -21.06 -4.10
N LEU A 228 20.00 -20.59 -3.59
CA LEU A 228 21.28 -20.63 -4.32
C LEU A 228 21.64 -22.05 -4.81
N ARG A 229 21.25 -23.08 -4.05
CA ARG A 229 21.54 -24.48 -4.40
C ARG A 229 20.71 -25.01 -5.57
N ASN A 230 19.62 -24.32 -5.91
CA ASN A 230 18.63 -24.75 -6.91
C ASN A 230 18.73 -23.92 -8.20
N ILE A 231 19.75 -23.07 -8.32
CA ILE A 231 19.97 -22.20 -9.47
C ILE A 231 20.43 -23.00 -10.69
N HIS A 232 19.77 -22.75 -11.82
CA HIS A 232 20.12 -23.29 -13.13
C HIS A 232 20.40 -22.15 -14.11
N ILE A 233 21.67 -21.76 -14.25
CA ILE A 233 22.11 -20.66 -15.13
C ILE A 233 21.66 -20.87 -16.59
N LYS A 234 21.52 -22.14 -17.01
CA LYS A 234 21.02 -22.52 -18.35
C LYS A 234 19.63 -21.95 -18.67
N TYR A 235 18.81 -21.66 -17.66
CA TYR A 235 17.49 -21.05 -17.87
C TYR A 235 17.54 -19.61 -18.39
N MET A 236 18.69 -18.93 -18.27
CA MET A 236 18.90 -17.60 -18.82
C MET A 236 19.44 -17.62 -20.26
N VAL A 237 19.66 -18.80 -20.84
CA VAL A 237 20.18 -18.90 -22.21
C VAL A 237 19.02 -18.85 -23.22
N PRO A 238 19.15 -18.11 -24.34
CA PRO A 238 20.24 -17.19 -24.68
C PRO A 238 20.13 -15.82 -23.97
N TYR A 239 21.20 -15.39 -23.28
CA TYR A 239 21.22 -14.10 -22.58
C TYR A 239 21.77 -12.95 -23.43
N PHE A 240 22.63 -13.22 -24.42
CA PHE A 240 23.23 -12.16 -25.24
C PHE A 240 22.36 -11.74 -26.44
N SER A 241 21.22 -12.38 -26.64
CA SER A 241 20.23 -12.00 -27.66
C SER A 241 19.25 -11.00 -27.06
N PHE A 242 19.60 -9.71 -27.09
CA PHE A 242 18.76 -8.65 -26.56
C PHE A 242 17.54 -8.38 -27.45
N ASP A 243 16.36 -8.41 -26.84
CA ASP A 243 15.12 -7.90 -27.43
C ASP A 243 14.79 -6.55 -26.78
N TRP A 244 15.25 -5.46 -27.41
CA TRP A 244 15.03 -4.11 -26.89
C TRP A 244 13.55 -3.71 -26.83
N ILE A 245 12.71 -4.28 -27.70
CA ILE A 245 11.26 -4.02 -27.68
C ILE A 245 10.63 -4.73 -26.49
N GLY A 246 10.99 -5.99 -26.25
CA GLY A 246 10.61 -6.74 -25.06
C GLY A 246 11.05 -6.04 -23.77
N ILE A 247 12.29 -5.53 -23.73
CA ILE A 247 12.84 -4.80 -22.58
C ILE A 247 12.04 -3.52 -22.30
N ALA A 248 11.75 -2.72 -23.34
CA ALA A 248 10.96 -1.51 -23.18
C ALA A 248 9.53 -1.81 -22.69
N LYS A 249 8.91 -2.88 -23.19
CA LYS A 249 7.61 -3.38 -22.70
C LYS A 249 7.70 -3.88 -21.26
N GLY A 250 8.78 -4.52 -20.86
CA GLY A 250 8.99 -4.91 -19.46
C GLY A 250 9.06 -3.68 -18.55
N ALA A 251 9.79 -2.65 -18.97
CA ALA A 251 9.92 -1.40 -18.22
C ALA A 251 8.57 -0.70 -18.06
N TRP A 252 7.72 -0.76 -19.09
CA TRP A 252 6.35 -0.28 -19.07
C TRP A 252 5.53 -0.88 -17.90
N TYR A 253 5.72 -2.16 -17.55
CA TYR A 253 5.06 -2.77 -16.39
C TYR A 253 5.71 -2.45 -15.04
N ALA A 254 7.00 -2.14 -15.02
CA ALA A 254 7.72 -1.84 -13.79
C ALA A 254 7.43 -0.42 -13.26
N VAL A 255 7.37 0.56 -14.16
CA VAL A 255 7.21 1.99 -13.80
C VAL A 255 6.02 2.24 -12.87
N PRO A 256 4.80 1.74 -13.13
CA PRO A 256 3.60 2.08 -12.33
C PRO A 256 3.61 1.60 -10.90
N TYR A 257 4.47 0.64 -10.57
CA TYR A 257 4.59 0.10 -9.22
C TYR A 257 5.76 0.77 -8.48
N LEU A 258 6.86 1.05 -9.17
CA LEU A 258 7.99 1.81 -8.63
C LEU A 258 7.66 3.30 -8.45
N GLY A 259 6.88 3.84 -9.38
CA GLY A 259 6.54 5.26 -9.50
C GLY A 259 5.54 5.73 -8.46
N GLU A 260 4.83 4.82 -7.79
CA GLU A 260 3.96 5.14 -6.65
C GLU A 260 4.71 5.91 -5.56
N ILE A 261 6.05 5.79 -5.49
CA ILE A 261 6.91 6.58 -4.60
C ILE A 261 6.65 8.09 -4.64
N ILE A 262 6.02 8.63 -5.70
CA ILE A 262 5.50 10.01 -5.74
C ILE A 262 4.53 10.34 -4.59
N ALA A 263 3.96 9.35 -3.91
CA ALA A 263 3.16 9.54 -2.71
C ALA A 263 3.94 10.25 -1.58
N LEU A 264 5.25 10.00 -1.47
CA LEU A 264 6.09 10.61 -0.44
C LEU A 264 6.22 12.14 -0.57
N PRO A 265 6.63 12.71 -1.73
CA PRO A 265 6.67 14.16 -1.91
C PRO A 265 5.29 14.85 -1.86
N LEU A 266 4.18 14.11 -2.03
CA LEU A 266 2.83 14.65 -1.89
C LEU A 266 2.43 14.86 -0.41
N VAL A 267 2.89 13.98 0.47
CA VAL A 267 2.51 13.95 1.90
C VAL A 267 3.54 14.63 2.80
N ILE A 268 4.83 14.53 2.45
CA ILE A 268 5.93 15.07 3.26
C ILE A 268 6.25 16.50 2.78
N SER A 269 6.13 17.46 3.70
CA SER A 269 6.42 18.87 3.42
C SER A 269 7.89 19.08 3.06
N GLY A 270 8.16 20.04 2.17
CA GLY A 270 9.52 20.34 1.68
C GLY A 270 10.56 20.52 2.79
N LYS A 271 10.15 21.07 3.95
CA LYS A 271 10.99 21.28 5.13
C LYS A 271 11.53 19.99 5.75
N TYR A 272 10.75 18.91 5.66
CA TYR A 272 11.08 17.61 6.23
C TYR A 272 11.44 16.58 5.16
N TYR A 273 11.19 16.91 3.89
CA TYR A 273 11.51 16.08 2.75
C TYR A 273 13.02 15.97 2.55
N ARG A 274 13.54 14.75 2.60
CA ARG A 274 14.95 14.44 2.35
C ARG A 274 15.06 13.66 1.03
N PRO A 275 15.44 14.30 -0.09
CA PRO A 275 15.46 13.64 -1.39
C PRO A 275 16.43 12.45 -1.43
N ALA A 276 17.55 12.53 -0.73
CA ALA A 276 18.53 11.45 -0.64
C ALA A 276 17.93 10.20 0.03
N GLY A 277 17.13 10.37 1.08
CA GLY A 277 16.42 9.26 1.73
C GLY A 277 15.38 8.60 0.83
N VAL A 278 14.58 9.39 0.10
CA VAL A 278 13.59 8.86 -0.86
C VAL A 278 14.28 8.10 -1.99
N LEU A 279 15.36 8.66 -2.54
CA LEU A 279 16.15 8.02 -3.59
C LEU A 279 16.82 6.74 -3.09
N ALA A 280 17.38 6.75 -1.89
CA ALA A 280 17.96 5.57 -1.27
C ALA A 280 16.91 4.46 -1.07
N GLY A 281 15.69 4.83 -0.66
CA GLY A 281 14.55 3.89 -0.57
C GLY A 281 14.21 3.27 -1.92
N LEU A 282 14.11 4.08 -2.99
CA LEU A 282 13.84 3.59 -4.34
C LEU A 282 14.92 2.63 -4.83
N ILE A 283 16.19 3.02 -4.71
CA ILE A 283 17.33 2.23 -5.18
C ILE A 283 17.45 0.92 -4.39
N ALA A 284 17.36 0.97 -3.06
CA ALA A 284 17.42 -0.22 -2.21
C ALA A 284 16.30 -1.20 -2.53
N THR A 285 15.07 -0.71 -2.71
CA THR A 285 13.94 -1.56 -3.11
C THR A 285 14.15 -2.16 -4.48
N SER A 286 14.62 -1.37 -5.44
CA SER A 286 14.86 -1.83 -6.80
C SER A 286 15.93 -2.91 -6.85
N ALA A 287 16.99 -2.77 -6.04
CA ALA A 287 18.03 -3.78 -5.91
C ALA A 287 17.50 -5.09 -5.30
N LEU A 288 16.68 -5.01 -4.25
CA LEU A 288 16.05 -6.18 -3.62
C LEU A 288 15.09 -6.90 -4.57
N LEU A 289 14.22 -6.17 -5.27
CA LEU A 289 13.29 -6.73 -6.24
C LEU A 289 14.02 -7.32 -7.46
N LEU A 290 15.07 -6.67 -7.94
CA LEU A 290 15.89 -7.19 -9.05
C LEU A 290 16.60 -8.49 -8.65
N GLY A 291 17.18 -8.55 -7.45
CA GLY A 291 17.82 -9.76 -6.94
C GLY A 291 16.82 -10.92 -6.82
N THR A 292 15.65 -10.66 -6.25
CA THR A 292 14.60 -11.68 -6.11
C THR A 292 13.98 -12.10 -7.45
N LEU A 293 13.83 -11.19 -8.42
CA LEU A 293 13.42 -11.53 -9.79
C LEU A 293 14.43 -12.45 -10.48
N LEU A 294 15.72 -12.12 -10.40
CA LEU A 294 16.77 -12.97 -10.97
C LEU A 294 16.77 -14.36 -10.34
N MET A 295 16.62 -14.44 -9.02
CA MET A 295 16.46 -15.73 -8.33
C MET A 295 15.24 -16.50 -8.83
N THR A 296 14.12 -15.81 -9.05
CA THR A 296 12.88 -16.39 -9.58
C THR A 296 13.14 -17.04 -10.95
N GLU A 297 13.79 -16.33 -11.87
CA GLU A 297 14.09 -16.84 -13.21
C GLU A 297 15.15 -17.95 -13.22
N LEU A 298 16.16 -17.86 -12.36
CA LEU A 298 17.23 -18.84 -12.26
C LEU A 298 16.79 -20.17 -11.64
N VAL A 299 15.79 -20.15 -10.76
CA VAL A 299 15.27 -21.36 -10.10
C VAL A 299 14.13 -21.99 -10.90
N MET A 300 13.15 -21.19 -11.35
CA MET A 300 11.94 -21.71 -12.00
C MET A 300 12.01 -21.72 -13.53
N GLY A 301 12.92 -20.92 -14.11
CA GLY A 301 13.01 -20.72 -15.53
C GLY A 301 12.08 -19.63 -16.06
N VAL A 302 12.58 -18.88 -17.04
CA VAL A 302 11.89 -17.72 -17.63
C VAL A 302 10.48 -18.01 -18.16
N PRO A 303 10.23 -19.13 -18.89
CA PRO A 303 8.88 -19.41 -19.41
C PRO A 303 7.84 -19.63 -18.30
N LEU A 304 8.26 -20.18 -17.15
CA LEU A 304 7.38 -20.42 -16.02
C LEU A 304 7.14 -19.12 -15.26
N THR A 305 8.19 -18.30 -15.06
CA THR A 305 8.08 -16.97 -14.44
C THR A 305 7.09 -16.07 -15.18
N GLY A 306 7.04 -16.07 -16.51
CA GLY A 306 6.09 -15.23 -17.26
C GLY A 306 4.62 -15.67 -17.17
N LYS A 307 4.36 -16.97 -16.97
CA LYS A 307 3.00 -17.55 -17.07
C LYS A 307 2.26 -17.66 -15.74
N LEU A 308 2.97 -17.65 -14.62
CA LEU A 308 2.36 -17.73 -13.29
C LEU A 308 1.83 -16.36 -12.87
N THR A 309 0.65 -16.29 -12.26
CA THR A 309 0.03 -15.01 -11.83
C THR A 309 0.83 -14.32 -10.72
N HIS A 310 1.47 -15.10 -9.84
CA HIS A 310 2.23 -14.59 -8.69
C HIS A 310 3.61 -15.23 -8.61
N SER A 311 4.45 -15.01 -9.63
CA SER A 311 5.74 -15.71 -9.76
C SER A 311 6.69 -15.47 -8.59
N GLY A 312 6.67 -14.28 -7.98
CA GLY A 312 7.44 -14.05 -6.75
C GLY A 312 7.03 -14.98 -5.60
N TYR A 313 5.72 -15.21 -5.41
CA TYR A 313 5.23 -16.14 -4.40
C TYR A 313 5.51 -17.60 -4.78
N GLU A 314 5.44 -17.96 -6.06
CA GLU A 314 5.74 -19.31 -6.52
C GLU A 314 7.22 -19.68 -6.30
N LEU A 315 8.16 -18.73 -6.36
CA LEU A 315 9.55 -18.96 -5.92
C LEU A 315 9.60 -19.39 -4.44
N ILE A 316 8.83 -18.73 -3.58
CA ILE A 316 8.77 -19.07 -2.15
C ILE A 316 8.20 -20.47 -1.96
N ARG A 317 7.22 -20.90 -2.77
CA ARG A 317 6.66 -22.26 -2.73
C ARG A 317 7.66 -23.35 -3.14
N GLN A 318 8.75 -23.00 -3.84
CA GLN A 318 9.83 -23.94 -4.15
C GLN A 318 10.73 -24.24 -2.93
N LEU A 319 10.56 -23.53 -1.80
CA LEU A 319 11.33 -23.79 -0.57
C LEU A 319 10.96 -25.14 0.04
N GLN A 320 11.68 -26.18 -0.35
CA GLN A 320 11.67 -27.49 0.31
C GLN A 320 12.88 -27.60 1.24
N ILE A 321 12.71 -27.22 2.51
CA ILE A 321 13.80 -27.24 3.51
C ILE A 321 13.96 -28.65 4.11
N THR A 322 12.85 -29.31 4.45
CA THR A 322 12.78 -30.69 4.95
C THR A 322 11.42 -31.30 4.61
N ASP A 323 11.33 -32.65 4.56
CA ASP A 323 10.08 -33.40 4.28
C ASP A 323 8.95 -33.15 5.31
N PHE A 324 9.23 -32.46 6.42
CA PHE A 324 8.26 -32.12 7.46
C PHE A 324 7.74 -30.67 7.37
N MET A 325 8.36 -29.79 6.58
CA MET A 325 8.01 -28.36 6.50
C MET A 325 7.42 -27.96 5.13
N ASP A 326 6.39 -28.69 4.68
CA ASP A 326 5.74 -28.49 3.38
C ASP A 326 4.99 -27.15 3.19
N ARG A 327 4.79 -26.37 4.27
CA ARG A 327 4.10 -25.06 4.23
C ARG A 327 4.92 -23.90 4.80
N PHE A 328 6.23 -23.90 4.56
CA PHE A 328 7.09 -22.78 4.95
C PHE A 328 6.70 -21.46 4.25
N ASP A 329 6.09 -21.55 3.07
CA ASP A 329 5.56 -20.43 2.32
C ASP A 329 4.55 -19.59 3.12
N LEU A 330 3.71 -20.23 3.96
CA LEU A 330 2.74 -19.53 4.79
C LEU A 330 3.41 -18.64 5.85
N LEU A 331 4.56 -19.06 6.38
CA LEU A 331 5.33 -18.25 7.33
C LEU A 331 5.89 -17.01 6.64
N VAL A 332 6.47 -17.18 5.46
CA VAL A 332 6.98 -16.07 4.63
C VAL A 332 5.86 -15.10 4.27
N VAL A 333 4.70 -15.62 3.83
CA VAL A 333 3.52 -14.80 3.55
C VAL A 333 3.03 -14.09 4.81
N GLY A 334 3.01 -14.75 5.97
CA GLY A 334 2.62 -14.14 7.23
C GLY A 334 3.52 -12.96 7.66
N LEU A 335 4.82 -13.04 7.35
CA LEU A 335 5.77 -11.95 7.61
C LEU A 335 5.66 -10.80 6.58
N TRP A 336 5.28 -11.12 5.33
CA TRP A 336 5.08 -10.15 4.27
C TRP A 336 3.72 -9.43 4.35
N TYR A 337 2.65 -10.14 4.72
CA TYR A 337 1.26 -9.66 4.65
C TYR A 337 1.01 -8.30 5.35
N PRO A 338 1.61 -8.01 6.52
CA PRO A 338 1.46 -6.71 7.16
C PRO A 338 2.04 -5.56 6.34
N THR A 339 3.03 -5.81 5.47
CA THR A 339 3.57 -4.77 4.57
C THR A 339 2.56 -4.39 3.50
N ALA A 340 1.86 -5.37 2.91
CA ALA A 340 0.78 -5.13 1.96
C ALA A 340 -0.39 -4.37 2.61
N LEU A 341 -0.78 -4.73 3.84
CA LEU A 341 -1.78 -3.97 4.61
C LEU A 341 -1.30 -2.54 4.92
N GLY A 342 -0.01 -2.39 5.25
CA GLY A 342 0.63 -1.10 5.45
C GLY A 342 0.60 -0.22 4.20
N LYS A 343 0.86 -0.81 3.02
CA LYS A 343 0.75 -0.13 1.72
C LYS A 343 -0.66 0.40 1.48
N ILE A 344 -1.68 -0.47 1.55
CA ILE A 344 -3.08 -0.07 1.34
C ILE A 344 -3.50 1.00 2.36
N GLY A 345 -3.08 0.84 3.62
CA GLY A 345 -3.31 1.85 4.66
C GLY A 345 -2.67 3.19 4.32
N PHE A 346 -1.48 3.19 3.72
CA PHE A 346 -0.78 4.40 3.29
C PHE A 346 -1.50 5.07 2.11
N ASP A 347 -2.03 4.31 1.15
CA ASP A 347 -2.82 4.86 0.05
C ASP A 347 -4.10 5.55 0.55
N ILE A 348 -4.83 4.91 1.48
CA ILE A 348 -6.00 5.50 2.13
C ILE A 348 -5.61 6.77 2.91
N TYR A 349 -4.44 6.76 3.57
CA TYR A 349 -3.92 7.93 4.27
C TYR A 349 -3.61 9.09 3.32
N VAL A 350 -2.94 8.83 2.18
CA VAL A 350 -2.64 9.83 1.14
C VAL A 350 -3.95 10.40 0.58
N LEU A 351 -4.91 9.55 0.25
CA LEU A 351 -6.24 9.94 -0.21
C LEU A 351 -6.93 10.89 0.79
N CYS A 352 -6.95 10.53 2.07
CA CYS A 352 -7.52 11.38 3.13
C CYS A 352 -6.75 12.68 3.33
N TYR A 353 -5.43 12.66 3.12
CA TYR A 353 -4.56 13.84 3.23
C TYR A 353 -4.86 14.85 2.12
N LEU A 354 -4.97 14.39 0.88
CA LEU A 354 -5.34 15.23 -0.26
C LEU A 354 -6.77 15.77 -0.12
N MET A 355 -7.70 14.98 0.41
CA MET A 355 -9.10 15.39 0.54
C MET A 355 -9.28 16.47 1.62
N GLN A 356 -8.44 16.48 2.66
CA GLN A 356 -8.37 17.60 3.62
C GLN A 356 -7.92 18.91 2.96
N MET A 357 -7.12 18.87 1.89
CA MET A 357 -6.74 20.08 1.16
C MET A 357 -7.91 20.65 0.35
N VAL A 358 -8.81 19.80 -0.14
CA VAL A 358 -10.04 20.23 -0.82
C VAL A 358 -11.05 20.79 0.19
N VAL A 359 -11.22 20.11 1.33
CA VAL A 359 -12.18 20.50 2.35
C VAL A 359 -11.51 20.61 3.73
N PRO A 360 -10.95 21.79 4.08
CA PRO A 360 -10.14 21.97 5.28
C PRO A 360 -10.84 21.73 6.62
N LYS A 361 -12.18 21.72 6.63
CA LYS A 361 -12.98 21.53 7.87
C LYS A 361 -13.08 20.06 8.29
N LEU A 362 -12.83 19.12 7.38
CA LEU A 362 -12.88 17.68 7.66
C LEU A 362 -11.66 17.23 8.48
N SER A 363 -11.91 16.34 9.43
CA SER A 363 -10.85 15.67 10.16
C SER A 363 -10.37 14.48 9.34
N GLY A 364 -9.09 14.45 8.99
CA GLY A 364 -8.49 13.34 8.24
C GLY A 364 -8.77 11.97 8.84
N ARG A 365 -8.64 11.85 10.17
CA ARG A 365 -8.86 10.58 10.88
C ARG A 365 -10.31 10.10 10.76
N LEU A 366 -11.29 10.99 10.87
CA LEU A 366 -12.71 10.65 10.73
C LEU A 366 -13.07 10.24 9.30
N MET A 367 -12.30 10.72 8.31
CA MET A 367 -12.51 10.46 6.90
C MET A 367 -11.90 9.15 6.40
N THR A 368 -10.99 8.55 7.18
CA THR A 368 -10.35 7.26 6.83
C THR A 368 -11.34 6.14 6.60
N ALA A 369 -12.34 5.98 7.46
CA ALA A 369 -13.37 4.94 7.32
C ALA A 369 -14.25 5.15 6.08
N PRO A 370 -14.85 6.33 5.82
CA PRO A 370 -15.56 6.61 4.57
C PRO A 370 -14.70 6.41 3.32
N ALA A 371 -13.45 6.88 3.33
CA ALA A 371 -12.53 6.75 2.21
C ALA A 371 -12.16 5.29 1.94
N GLY A 372 -11.89 4.50 2.99
CA GLY A 372 -11.65 3.07 2.88
C GLY A 372 -12.88 2.31 2.39
N ALA A 373 -14.07 2.64 2.90
CA ALA A 373 -15.31 2.04 2.42
C ALA A 373 -15.56 2.35 0.93
N LEU A 374 -15.29 3.58 0.49
CA LEU A 374 -15.36 3.96 -0.91
C LEU A 374 -14.35 3.18 -1.75
N ALA A 375 -13.09 3.08 -1.31
CA ALA A 375 -12.06 2.29 -1.99
C ALA A 375 -12.43 0.81 -2.11
N PHE A 376 -13.05 0.24 -1.07
CA PHE A 376 -13.57 -1.13 -1.11
C PHE A 376 -14.74 -1.30 -2.09
N VAL A 377 -15.71 -0.38 -2.11
CA VAL A 377 -16.80 -0.45 -3.08
C VAL A 377 -16.25 -0.34 -4.50
N CYS A 378 -15.30 0.57 -4.74
CA CYS A 378 -14.60 0.69 -6.02
C CYS A 378 -13.83 -0.59 -6.38
N SER A 379 -13.20 -1.28 -5.42
CA SER A 379 -12.44 -2.51 -5.70
C SER A 379 -13.33 -3.63 -6.23
N ILE A 380 -14.53 -3.77 -5.69
CA ILE A 380 -15.53 -4.75 -6.14
C ILE A 380 -16.18 -4.31 -7.47
N TRP A 381 -16.41 -3.01 -7.64
CA TRP A 381 -17.08 -2.49 -8.83
C TRP A 381 -16.18 -2.48 -10.08
N PHE A 382 -14.89 -2.14 -9.93
CA PHE A 382 -13.95 -2.06 -11.05
C PHE A 382 -13.53 -3.43 -11.60
N PHE A 383 -13.46 -4.45 -10.74
CA PHE A 383 -12.94 -5.76 -11.11
C PHE A 383 -13.90 -6.88 -10.73
N LYS A 384 -14.37 -7.62 -11.74
CA LYS A 384 -15.27 -8.77 -11.56
C LYS A 384 -14.54 -9.99 -11.01
N ASN A 385 -13.29 -10.21 -11.42
CA ASN A 385 -12.48 -11.35 -11.01
C ASN A 385 -10.98 -11.02 -11.07
N ALA A 386 -10.15 -11.91 -10.51
CA ALA A 386 -8.70 -11.77 -10.46
C ALA A 386 -8.06 -11.66 -11.84
N LEU A 387 -8.57 -12.39 -12.84
CA LEU A 387 -8.03 -12.35 -14.20
C LEU A 387 -8.24 -10.98 -14.86
N GLN A 388 -9.40 -10.35 -14.66
CA GLN A 388 -9.67 -9.01 -15.14
C GLN A 388 -8.75 -7.99 -14.47
N GLN A 389 -8.50 -8.12 -13.16
CA GLN A 389 -7.55 -7.26 -12.45
C GLN A 389 -6.14 -7.44 -12.99
N PHE A 390 -5.68 -8.67 -13.19
CA PHE A 390 -4.35 -8.96 -13.73
C PHE A 390 -4.21 -8.42 -15.15
N ASN A 391 -5.20 -8.62 -16.02
CA ASN A 391 -5.21 -8.09 -17.38
C ASN A 391 -5.30 -6.55 -17.43
N PHE A 392 -5.77 -5.91 -16.38
CA PHE A 392 -5.75 -4.46 -16.29
C PHE A 392 -4.32 -3.90 -16.16
N ASN A 393 -3.35 -4.70 -15.71
CA ASN A 393 -1.94 -4.30 -15.66
C ASN A 393 -1.33 -3.97 -17.03
N TYR A 394 -1.98 -4.36 -18.14
CA TYR A 394 -1.60 -3.95 -19.50
C TYR A 394 -1.94 -2.49 -19.80
N VAL A 395 -3.05 -2.00 -19.26
CA VAL A 395 -3.57 -0.64 -19.50
C VAL A 395 -3.15 0.32 -18.39
N TRP A 396 -3.03 -0.17 -17.16
CA TRP A 396 -2.66 0.63 -15.99
C TRP A 396 -1.42 1.51 -16.18
N PRO A 397 -0.33 1.06 -16.84
CA PRO A 397 0.85 1.90 -16.97
C PRO A 397 0.63 3.17 -17.75
N LEU A 398 -0.30 3.18 -18.71
CA LEU A 398 -0.65 4.38 -19.46
C LEU A 398 -1.21 5.45 -18.53
N VAL A 399 -2.08 5.06 -17.61
CA VAL A 399 -2.68 5.97 -16.63
C VAL A 399 -1.61 6.41 -15.63
N ALA A 400 -0.85 5.46 -15.08
CA ALA A 400 0.17 5.75 -14.06
C ALA A 400 1.27 6.70 -14.57
N LEU A 401 1.78 6.51 -15.79
CA LEU A 401 2.81 7.37 -16.38
C LEU A 401 2.39 8.84 -16.51
N ILE A 402 1.10 9.11 -16.69
CA ILE A 402 0.60 10.49 -16.69
C ILE A 402 0.86 11.14 -15.33
N PHE A 403 0.58 10.43 -14.23
CA PHE A 403 0.75 10.95 -12.87
C PHE A 403 2.17 10.88 -12.33
N GLU A 404 2.91 9.87 -12.76
CA GLU A 404 4.25 9.54 -12.25
C GLU A 404 5.36 10.15 -13.07
N LEU A 405 5.14 10.56 -14.32
CA LEU A 405 6.18 11.16 -15.15
C LEU A 405 5.73 12.47 -15.82
N VAL A 406 4.62 12.43 -16.56
CA VAL A 406 4.16 13.60 -17.33
C VAL A 406 3.82 14.77 -16.40
N LEU A 407 3.07 14.53 -15.33
CA LEU A 407 2.70 15.56 -14.37
C LEU A 407 3.93 16.14 -13.62
N PRO A 408 4.88 15.35 -13.11
CA PRO A 408 6.15 15.87 -12.59
C PRO A 408 6.89 16.80 -13.56
N ILE A 409 6.97 16.46 -14.85
CA ILE A 409 7.59 17.32 -15.89
C ILE A 409 6.81 18.64 -16.02
N VAL A 410 5.49 18.56 -16.14
CA VAL A 410 4.61 19.74 -16.27
C VAL A 410 4.73 20.64 -15.04
N LEU A 411 4.71 20.06 -13.83
CA LEU A 411 4.85 20.79 -12.58
C LEU A 411 6.20 21.48 -12.45
N PHE A 412 7.28 20.79 -12.85
CA PHE A 412 8.62 21.34 -12.83
C PHE A 412 8.78 22.54 -13.78
N ALA A 413 8.22 22.44 -14.98
CA ALA A 413 8.20 23.52 -15.96
C ALA A 413 7.31 24.70 -15.51
N ALA A 414 6.10 24.41 -15.02
CA ALA A 414 5.13 25.43 -14.59
C ALA A 414 5.60 26.22 -13.34
N LEU A 415 6.33 25.55 -12.44
CA LEU A 415 6.89 26.14 -11.22
C LEU A 415 8.35 26.58 -11.40
N TRP A 416 8.82 26.75 -12.64
CA TRP A 416 10.13 27.29 -12.92
C TRP A 416 10.22 28.77 -12.50
N PRO A 417 11.31 29.21 -11.84
CA PRO A 417 11.45 30.61 -11.45
C PRO A 417 11.42 31.52 -12.69
N ARG A 418 10.37 32.34 -12.81
CA ARG A 418 10.36 33.45 -13.77
C ARG A 418 11.31 34.52 -13.24
N LYS A 419 12.25 34.98 -14.08
CA LYS A 419 13.02 36.21 -13.81
C LYS A 419 12.02 37.33 -13.60
N VAL A 420 11.95 37.89 -12.40
CA VAL A 420 11.16 39.10 -12.13
C VAL A 420 11.83 40.21 -12.94
N LYS A 421 11.15 40.73 -13.98
CA LYS A 421 11.61 41.96 -14.62
C LYS A 421 11.56 43.05 -13.54
N PRO A 422 12.65 43.82 -13.33
CA PRO A 422 12.60 44.94 -12.39
C PRO A 422 11.45 45.85 -12.81
N LYS A 423 10.60 46.23 -11.84
CA LYS A 423 9.59 47.27 -12.08
C LYS A 423 10.38 48.52 -12.51
N SER A 424 10.25 48.92 -13.77
CA SER A 424 10.63 50.26 -14.19
C SER A 424 9.76 51.22 -13.38
N GLY A 425 10.42 52.09 -12.61
CA GLY A 425 9.81 53.05 -11.71
C GLY A 425 8.89 54.04 -12.40
#